data_AF-A0A5B8U393-F1
#
_entry.id   AF-A0A5B8U393-F1
#
_cell.length_a   1.000
_cell.length_b   1.000
_cell.length_c   1.000
_cell.angle_alpha   90.00
_cell.angle_beta   90.00
_cell.angle_gamma   90.00
#
_symmetry.space_group_name_H-M   'P 1'
#
loop_
_entity.id
_entity.type
_entity.pdbx_description
1 polymer ?
#
loop_
_entity_poly.entity_id
_entity_poly.type
_entity_poly.pdbx_seq_one_letter_code
_entity_poly.pdbx_strand_id
1 'polypeptide(L)'
;MPAPRFTAEQVDAAVAALSDDPERFVHAQEIVTHAAPGLQRVLNEALHAGGWFGEAHEAQVTGAAAGEDPGERAIAIRTLIAEETRLSMLVGVAVGLELARALDATSHPRPEEDG
;
A
#
# COMPACT_ATOMS: atom_id res chain seq x y z
N MET A 1 2.20 2.88 -25.44
CA MET A 1 2.33 2.53 -24.01
C MET A 1 3.65 3.11 -23.53
N PRO A 2 3.69 4.09 -22.61
CA PRO A 2 4.96 4.50 -22.04
C PRO A 2 5.58 3.28 -21.32
N ALA A 3 6.89 3.08 -21.48
CA ALA A 3 7.60 1.96 -20.86
C ALA A 3 7.44 1.99 -19.33
N PRO A 4 7.41 0.83 -18.64
CA PRO A 4 7.49 0.81 -17.19
C PRO A 4 8.78 1.53 -16.78
N ARG A 5 8.62 2.62 -16.02
CA ARG A 5 9.71 3.55 -15.67
C ARG A 5 10.74 2.93 -14.72
N PHE A 6 10.39 1.79 -14.10
CA PHE A 6 11.25 0.97 -13.26
C PHE A 6 11.00 -0.53 -13.55
N THR A 7 12.05 -1.34 -13.51
CA THR A 7 11.97 -2.81 -13.61
C THR A 7 11.72 -3.44 -12.24
N ALA A 8 11.27 -4.71 -12.21
CA ALA A 8 11.11 -5.45 -10.95
C ALA A 8 12.43 -5.53 -10.15
N GLU A 9 13.55 -5.77 -10.83
CA GLU A 9 14.88 -5.82 -10.22
C GLU A 9 15.28 -4.50 -9.56
N GLN A 10 14.95 -3.35 -10.17
CA GLN A 10 15.19 -2.04 -9.56
C GLN A 10 14.34 -1.82 -8.30
N VAL A 11 13.11 -2.34 -8.28
CA VAL A 11 12.25 -2.30 -7.11
C VAL A 11 12.83 -3.16 -6.00
N ASP A 12 13.23 -4.40 -6.30
CA ASP A 12 13.82 -5.32 -5.32
C ASP A 12 15.11 -4.74 -4.70
N ALA A 13 15.98 -4.13 -5.51
CA ALA A 13 17.19 -3.47 -5.04
C ALA A 13 16.89 -2.27 -4.11
N ALA A 14 15.83 -1.50 -4.41
CA ALA A 14 15.40 -0.41 -3.54
C ALA A 14 14.84 -0.91 -2.20
N VAL A 15 14.11 -2.04 -2.20
CA VAL A 15 13.61 -2.67 -0.96
C VAL A 15 14.78 -3.17 -0.11
N ALA A 16 15.80 -3.79 -0.72
CA ALA A 16 17.00 -4.20 0.00
C ALA A 16 17.68 -3.00 0.69
N ALA A 17 17.85 -1.89 -0.05
CA ALA A 17 18.47 -0.68 0.49
C ALA A 17 17.69 -0.03 1.65
N LEU A 18 16.35 -0.19 1.71
CA LEU A 18 15.55 0.26 2.86
C LEU A 18 15.82 -0.56 4.13
N SER A 19 16.27 -1.79 3.99
CA SER A 19 16.58 -2.68 5.13
C SER A 19 17.95 -2.38 5.75
N ASP A 20 18.86 -1.79 4.96
CA ASP A 20 20.23 -1.48 5.37
C ASP A 20 20.36 -0.17 6.16
N ASP A 21 19.36 0.73 6.08
CA ASP A 21 19.36 2.04 6.76
C ASP A 21 18.04 2.28 7.53
N PRO A 22 17.97 1.86 8.81
CA PRO A 22 16.80 2.04 9.65
C PRO A 22 16.43 3.50 9.92
N GLU A 23 17.41 4.42 9.93
CA GLU A 23 17.17 5.84 10.21
C GLU A 23 16.40 6.52 9.07
N ARG A 24 16.64 6.08 7.84
CA ARG A 24 15.92 6.54 6.65
C ARG A 24 14.42 6.25 6.72
N PHE A 25 14.06 5.10 7.29
CA PHE A 25 12.66 4.74 7.53
C PHE A 25 12.02 5.61 8.61
N VAL A 26 12.73 5.86 9.71
CA VAL A 26 12.26 6.73 10.81
C VAL A 26 11.96 8.15 10.32
N HIS A 27 12.86 8.75 9.54
CA HIS A 27 12.64 10.09 9.01
C HIS A 27 11.41 10.15 8.08
N ALA A 28 11.21 9.12 7.24
CA ALA A 28 10.01 9.03 6.41
C ALA A 28 8.72 8.92 7.26
N GLN A 29 8.76 8.18 8.38
CA GLN A 29 7.63 8.07 9.30
C GLN A 29 7.26 9.42 9.95
N GLU A 30 8.25 10.24 10.34
CA GLU A 30 8.00 11.56 10.94
C GLU A 30 7.27 12.51 9.99
N ILE A 31 7.67 12.52 8.71
CA ILE A 31 7.03 13.31 7.65
C ILE A 31 5.60 12.81 7.42
N VAL A 32 5.42 11.49 7.30
CA VAL A 32 4.13 10.85 7.02
C VAL A 32 3.13 11.01 8.17
N THR A 33 3.59 11.10 9.43
CA THR A 33 2.72 11.25 10.61
C THR A 33 1.80 12.46 10.49
N HIS A 34 2.28 13.57 9.91
CA HIS A 34 1.48 14.78 9.70
C HIS A 34 0.43 14.61 8.58
N ALA A 35 0.70 13.73 7.61
CA ALA A 35 -0.19 13.43 6.49
C ALA A 35 -1.12 12.22 6.74
N ALA A 36 -0.94 11.50 7.86
CA ALA A 36 -1.60 10.23 8.13
C ALA A 36 -3.13 10.24 7.99
N PRO A 37 -3.88 11.26 8.46
CA PRO A 37 -5.33 11.32 8.27
C PRO A 37 -5.75 11.47 6.80
N GLY A 38 -4.95 12.16 5.98
CA GLY A 38 -5.19 12.28 4.55
C GLY A 38 -4.92 10.97 3.82
N LEU A 39 -3.79 10.34 4.13
CA LEU A 39 -3.39 9.06 3.55
C LEU A 39 -4.38 7.94 3.89
N GLN A 40 -4.87 7.89 5.13
CA GLN A 40 -5.89 6.91 5.51
C GLN A 40 -7.15 7.02 4.65
N ARG A 41 -7.59 8.25 4.32
CA ARG A 41 -8.76 8.45 3.44
C ARG A 41 -8.50 7.92 2.03
N VAL A 42 -7.35 8.26 1.44
CA VAL A 42 -6.96 7.79 0.11
C VAL A 42 -6.84 6.27 0.06
N LEU A 43 -6.23 5.65 1.07
CA LEU A 43 -6.10 4.20 1.18
C LEU A 43 -7.47 3.52 1.27
N ASN A 44 -8.35 4.03 2.13
CA ASN A 44 -9.71 3.48 2.27
C ASN A 44 -10.49 3.58 0.95
N GLU A 45 -10.38 4.69 0.23
CA GLU A 45 -11.03 4.87 -1.07
C GLU A 45 -10.46 3.92 -2.12
N ALA A 46 -9.13 3.75 -2.20
CA ALA A 46 -8.49 2.82 -3.12
C ALA A 46 -8.87 1.36 -2.84
N LEU A 47 -8.94 0.97 -1.56
CA LEU A 47 -9.35 -0.36 -1.14
C LEU A 47 -10.83 -0.63 -1.48
N HIS A 48 -11.69 0.37 -1.29
CA HIS A 48 -13.10 0.29 -1.65
C HIS A 48 -13.32 0.24 -3.17
N ALA A 49 -12.69 1.15 -3.93
CA ALA A 49 -12.82 1.24 -5.38
C ALA A 49 -12.26 0.01 -6.11
N GLY A 50 -11.21 -0.61 -5.56
CA GLY A 50 -10.67 -1.87 -6.09
C GLY A 50 -11.52 -3.10 -5.78
N GLY A 51 -12.62 -2.96 -5.05
CA GLY A 51 -13.52 -4.06 -4.68
C GLY A 51 -12.89 -5.07 -3.72
N TRP A 52 -11.78 -4.71 -3.08
CA TRP A 52 -11.00 -5.61 -2.23
C TRP A 52 -11.73 -5.96 -0.93
N PHE A 53 -12.58 -5.05 -0.43
CA PHE A 53 -13.43 -5.25 0.76
C PHE A 53 -14.92 -5.19 0.42
N GLY A 54 -15.31 -5.87 -0.65
CA GLY A 54 -16.72 -5.99 -1.08
C GLY A 54 -17.45 -7.19 -0.47
N GLU A 55 -18.63 -7.51 -1.00
CA GLU A 55 -19.50 -8.61 -0.52
C GLU A 55 -18.79 -9.97 -0.47
N ALA A 56 -17.85 -10.24 -1.38
CA ALA A 56 -17.08 -11.47 -1.39
C ALA A 56 -16.16 -11.59 -0.16
N HIS A 57 -15.59 -10.47 0.29
CA HIS A 57 -14.75 -10.43 1.49
C HIS A 57 -15.59 -10.62 2.76
N GLU A 58 -16.74 -9.96 2.85
CA GLU A 58 -17.69 -10.15 3.96
C GLU A 58 -18.17 -11.61 4.08
N ALA A 59 -18.40 -12.28 2.96
CA ALA A 59 -18.72 -13.70 2.94
C ALA A 59 -17.58 -14.59 3.45
N GLN A 60 -16.33 -14.25 3.12
CA GLN A 60 -15.14 -14.95 3.62
C GLN A 60 -14.95 -14.75 5.13
N VAL A 61 -15.12 -13.53 5.62
CA VAL A 61 -15.04 -13.22 7.06
C VAL A 61 -16.14 -13.97 7.83
N THR A 62 -17.37 -13.92 7.32
CA THR A 62 -18.50 -14.65 7.92
C THR A 62 -18.26 -16.15 7.93
N GLY A 63 -17.77 -16.71 6.82
CA GLY A 63 -17.43 -18.13 6.71
C GLY A 63 -16.34 -18.56 7.68
N ALA A 64 -15.27 -17.77 7.82
CA ALA A 64 -14.21 -18.03 8.79
C ALA A 64 -14.73 -17.95 10.24
N ALA A 65 -15.58 -16.97 10.56
CA ALA A 65 -16.13 -16.79 11.90
C ALA A 65 -17.13 -17.90 12.31
N ALA A 66 -17.86 -18.46 11.34
CA ALA A 66 -18.86 -19.49 11.57
C ALA A 66 -18.29 -20.90 11.82
N GLY A 67 -16.98 -21.11 11.63
CA GLY A 67 -16.35 -22.42 11.83
C GLY A 67 -16.53 -22.93 13.27
N GLU A 68 -16.99 -24.17 13.43
CA GLU A 68 -17.29 -24.77 14.74
C GLU A 68 -16.00 -25.18 15.49
N ASP A 69 -15.02 -25.72 14.76
CA ASP A 69 -13.71 -26.09 15.30
C ASP A 69 -12.85 -24.85 15.59
N PRO A 70 -12.41 -24.62 16.84
CA PRO A 70 -11.60 -23.45 17.18
C PRO A 70 -10.24 -23.38 16.48
N GLY A 71 -9.61 -24.51 16.19
CA GLY A 71 -8.34 -24.59 15.47
C GLY A 71 -8.48 -24.27 14.00
N GLU A 72 -9.48 -24.84 13.32
CA GLU A 72 -9.77 -24.53 11.92
C GLU A 72 -10.20 -23.07 11.75
N ARG A 73 -11.02 -22.55 12.66
CA ARG A 73 -11.40 -21.13 12.71
C ARG A 73 -10.19 -20.21 12.85
N ALA A 74 -9.25 -20.54 13.75
CA ALA A 74 -8.04 -19.76 13.93
C ALA A 74 -7.14 -19.77 12.68
N ILE A 75 -7.05 -20.89 11.97
CA ILE A 75 -6.31 -20.98 10.69
C ILE A 75 -6.98 -20.10 9.64
N ALA A 76 -8.31 -20.21 9.48
CA ALA A 76 -9.06 -19.42 8.50
C ALA A 76 -8.90 -17.91 8.72
N ILE A 77 -9.01 -17.45 9.97
CA ILE A 77 -8.81 -16.04 10.33
C ILE A 77 -7.37 -15.58 10.04
N ARG A 78 -6.36 -16.39 10.37
CA ARG A 78 -4.96 -16.03 10.10
C ARG A 78 -4.67 -15.92 8.61
N THR A 79 -5.26 -16.79 7.80
CA THR A 79 -5.16 -16.72 6.34
C THR A 79 -5.75 -15.41 5.83
N LEU A 80 -6.96 -15.05 6.26
CA LEU A 80 -7.61 -13.79 5.87
C LEU A 80 -6.75 -12.58 6.24
N ILE A 81 -6.25 -12.52 7.47
CA ILE A 81 -5.37 -11.43 7.92
C ILE A 81 -4.11 -11.34 7.05
N ALA A 82 -3.50 -12.46 6.71
CA ALA A 82 -2.31 -12.48 5.86
C ALA A 82 -2.61 -11.95 4.44
N GLU A 83 -3.76 -12.32 3.88
CA GLU A 83 -4.21 -11.82 2.57
C GLU A 83 -4.53 -10.33 2.61
N GLU A 84 -5.27 -9.85 3.60
CA GLU A 84 -5.56 -8.43 3.82
C GLU A 84 -4.30 -7.60 4.01
N THR A 85 -3.33 -8.11 4.79
CA THR A 85 -2.04 -7.45 5.00
C THR A 85 -1.28 -7.31 3.70
N ARG A 86 -1.26 -8.36 2.88
CA ARG A 86 -0.59 -8.34 1.56
C ARG A 86 -1.26 -7.32 0.63
N LEU A 87 -2.59 -7.27 0.59
CA LEU A 87 -3.34 -6.31 -0.24
C LEU A 87 -3.12 -4.87 0.24
N SER A 88 -3.22 -4.64 1.54
CA SER A 88 -3.00 -3.32 2.15
C SER A 88 -1.58 -2.81 1.88
N MET A 89 -0.58 -3.68 1.96
CA MET A 89 0.81 -3.35 1.62
C MET A 89 0.94 -2.94 0.14
N LEU A 90 0.35 -3.71 -0.79
CA LEU A 90 0.40 -3.39 -2.22
C LEU A 90 -0.23 -2.02 -2.52
N VAL A 91 -1.40 -1.76 -1.94
CA VAL A 91 -2.09 -0.46 -2.09
C VAL A 91 -1.27 0.66 -1.43
N GLY A 92 -0.73 0.42 -0.23
CA GLY A 92 0.13 1.37 0.47
C GLY A 92 1.35 1.79 -0.33
N VAL A 93 2.06 0.82 -0.93
CA VAL A 93 3.21 1.07 -1.80
C VAL A 93 2.79 1.85 -3.05
N ALA A 94 1.68 1.49 -3.70
CA ALA A 94 1.20 2.21 -4.87
C ALA A 94 0.87 3.68 -4.55
N VAL A 95 0.16 3.94 -3.44
CA VAL A 95 -0.12 5.31 -2.98
C VAL A 95 1.17 6.06 -2.66
N GLY A 96 2.15 5.41 -2.02
CA GLY A 96 3.46 6.00 -1.73
C GLY A 96 4.22 6.42 -3.00
N LEU A 97 4.17 5.59 -4.04
CA LEU A 97 4.79 5.90 -5.34
C LEU A 97 4.13 7.09 -6.03
N GLU A 98 2.80 7.17 -6.04
CA GLU A 98 2.10 8.33 -6.62
C GLU A 98 2.33 9.61 -5.80
N LEU A 99 2.36 9.50 -4.47
CA LEU A 99 2.68 10.64 -3.61
C LEU A 99 4.08 11.18 -3.89
N ALA A 100 5.08 10.30 -4.00
CA ALA A 100 6.44 10.69 -4.33
C ALA A 100 6.52 11.43 -5.67
N ARG A 101 5.78 10.96 -6.70
CA ARG A 101 5.69 11.65 -7.99
C ARG A 101 5.01 13.01 -7.89
N ALA A 102 3.94 13.12 -7.12
CA ALA A 102 3.26 14.39 -6.90
C ALA A 102 4.20 15.42 -6.23
N LEU A 103 4.98 14.99 -5.23
CA LEU A 103 5.95 15.83 -4.55
C LEU A 103 7.11 16.25 -5.47
N ASP A 104 7.63 15.34 -6.29
CA ASP A 104 8.69 15.65 -7.27
C ASP A 104 8.23 16.69 -8.30
N ALA A 105 6.99 16.54 -8.82
CA ALA A 105 6.40 17.50 -9.74
C ALA A 105 6.21 18.91 -9.13
N THR A 106 5.96 18.99 -7.82
CA THR A 106 5.88 20.29 -7.12
C THR A 106 7.25 20.89 -6.81
N SER A 107 8.29 20.07 -6.69
CA SER A 107 9.66 20.49 -6.35
C SER A 107 10.48 20.90 -7.57
N HIS A 108 10.17 20.31 -8.73
CA HIS A 108 10.76 20.63 -10.02
C HIS A 108 9.67 21.02 -11.03
N PRO A 109 9.14 22.26 -10.97
CA PRO A 109 8.21 22.73 -12.00
C PRO A 109 8.91 22.67 -13.36
N ARG A 110 8.25 22.04 -14.32
CA ARG A 110 8.75 21.95 -15.71
C ARG A 110 8.96 23.38 -16.22
N PRO A 111 10.11 23.74 -16.81
CA PRO A 111 10.28 25.08 -17.38
C PRO A 111 9.16 25.31 -18.40
N GLU A 112 8.50 26.46 -18.31
CA GLU A 112 7.54 26.90 -19.31
C GLU A 112 8.29 26.92 -20.66
N GLU A 113 7.85 26.07 -21.59
CA GLU A 113 8.31 26.19 -22.98
C GLU A 113 7.73 27.50 -23.51
N ASP A 114 8.55 28.55 -23.47
CA ASP A 114 8.27 29.85 -24.10
C ASP A 114 7.85 29.63 -25.56
N GLY A 115 6.71 30.22 -25.91
CA GLY A 115 6.11 30.19 -27.25
C GLY A 115 6.75 31.12 -28.26
#